data_AF-A0A844DA16-F1
#
_entry.id   AF-A0A844DA16-F1
#
_cell.length_a   1.000
_cell.length_b   1.000
_cell.length_c   1.000
_cell.angle_alpha   90.00
_cell.angle_beta   90.00
_cell.angle_gamma   90.00
#
_symmetry.space_group_name_H-M   'P 1'
#
loop_
_entity.id
_entity.type
_entity.pdbx_description
1 polymer ?
#
loop_
_entity_poly.entity_id
_entity_poly.type
_entity_poly.pdbx_seq_one_letter_code
_entity_poly.pdbx_strand_id
1 'polypeptide(L)'
;MKINKKRLLPFGAVLLVLAIAGLLADKAWSEKQQQLDLITDFYRDHLARPDSRLASQLPPGTFYSKQLETLVDANSQLCYSLSRGDDVCGYGADVDVFLQTQEASPTLDFDRSSFKVSRVGENIVEASFNVYPDMGTAYDRQIRYVLVEEDDGWRVDDMLFSDGRSMRQEIQQENDAILSRARDLGDTAGWVFNYLGNEEMLDRAVRFIAFPVKVCDQYGACAAMKRDDPRLLQALDALADSKPDTSILPKPGDVQASDGKVVSVSALDFTFQNRAWWVSRIDLRRLPPLLAPRHE
;
A
#
# COMPACT_ATOMS: atom_id res chain seq x y z
N MET A 1 -24.21 67.81 27.06
CA MET A 1 -24.74 66.48 27.46
C MET A 1 -23.82 65.85 28.50
N LYS A 2 -24.31 65.55 29.71
CA LYS A 2 -23.55 64.77 30.71
C LYS A 2 -23.76 63.28 30.43
N ILE A 3 -22.80 62.63 29.77
CA ILE A 3 -22.87 61.18 29.53
C ILE A 3 -22.71 60.46 30.87
N ASN A 4 -23.68 59.61 31.21
CA ASN A 4 -23.69 58.89 32.47
C ASN A 4 -22.68 57.74 32.42
N LYS A 5 -21.49 57.97 32.98
CA LYS A 5 -20.35 57.01 32.98
C LYS A 5 -20.71 55.63 33.51
N LYS A 6 -21.72 55.51 34.39
CA LYS A 6 -22.22 54.23 34.91
C LYS A 6 -22.88 53.34 33.85
N ARG A 7 -23.35 53.91 32.72
CA ARG A 7 -23.93 53.14 31.60
C ARG A 7 -22.88 52.79 30.54
N LEU A 8 -21.75 53.49 30.45
CA LEU A 8 -20.71 53.21 29.44
C LEU A 8 -20.01 51.85 29.64
N LEU A 9 -19.79 51.45 30.89
CA LEU A 9 -19.16 50.17 31.25
C LEU A 9 -19.96 48.93 30.78
N PRO A 10 -21.27 48.80 31.08
CA PRO A 10 -22.05 47.65 30.60
C PRO A 10 -22.22 47.66 29.07
N PHE A 11 -22.37 48.82 28.43
CA PHE A 11 -22.41 48.90 26.95
C PHE A 11 -21.08 48.47 26.30
N GLY A 12 -19.94 48.88 26.86
CA GLY A 12 -18.62 48.44 26.38
C GLY A 12 -18.40 46.94 26.55
N ALA A 13 -18.84 46.36 27.68
CA ALA A 13 -18.75 44.92 27.91
C ALA A 13 -19.62 44.12 26.92
N VAL A 14 -20.84 44.58 26.65
CA VAL A 14 -21.73 43.93 25.65
C VAL A 14 -21.13 43.99 24.25
N LEU A 15 -20.58 45.13 23.83
CA LEU A 15 -19.94 45.27 22.53
C LEU A 15 -18.70 44.36 22.39
N LEU A 16 -17.91 44.21 23.45
CA LEU A 16 -16.76 43.29 23.46
C LEU A 16 -17.20 41.83 23.30
N VAL A 17 -18.25 41.40 24.02
CA VAL A 17 -18.79 40.04 23.90
C VAL A 17 -19.32 39.77 22.49
N LEU A 18 -20.03 40.74 21.88
CA LEU A 18 -20.51 40.62 20.50
C LEU A 18 -19.36 40.54 19.49
N ALA A 19 -18.28 41.32 19.69
CA ALA A 19 -17.10 41.26 18.84
C ALA A 19 -16.38 39.90 18.93
N ILE A 20 -16.23 39.35 20.15
CA ILE A 20 -15.66 38.02 20.36
C ILE A 20 -16.53 36.95 19.69
N ALA A 21 -17.85 37.01 19.87
CA ALA A 21 -18.78 36.07 19.23
C ALA A 21 -18.71 36.14 17.69
N GLY A 22 -18.58 37.36 17.12
CA GLY A 22 -18.40 37.55 15.69
C GLY A 22 -17.10 36.93 15.16
N LEU A 23 -15.98 37.13 15.86
CA LEU A 23 -14.69 36.54 15.49
C LEU A 23 -14.71 35.01 15.56
N LEU A 24 -15.37 34.44 16.57
CA LEU A 24 -15.51 32.99 16.68
C LEU A 24 -16.39 32.41 15.57
N ALA A 25 -17.45 33.10 15.18
CA ALA A 25 -18.31 32.69 14.07
C ALA A 25 -17.57 32.75 12.72
N ASP A 26 -16.79 33.79 12.48
CA ASP A 26 -15.98 33.95 11.27
C ASP A 26 -14.90 32.86 11.17
N LYS A 27 -14.19 32.60 12.28
CA LYS A 27 -13.23 31.50 12.37
C LYS A 27 -13.88 30.15 12.08
N ALA A 28 -15.00 29.84 12.73
CA ALA A 28 -15.70 28.57 12.52
C ALA A 28 -16.23 28.40 11.08
N TRP A 29 -16.66 29.49 10.44
CA TRP A 29 -17.07 29.49 9.05
C TRP A 29 -15.88 29.27 8.11
N SER A 30 -14.75 29.95 8.36
CA SER A 30 -13.53 29.77 7.59
C SER A 30 -12.99 28.35 7.69
N GLU A 31 -12.96 27.76 8.87
CA GLU A 31 -12.53 26.36 9.06
C GLU A 31 -13.43 25.41 8.30
N LYS A 32 -14.75 25.58 8.42
CA LYS A 32 -15.72 24.79 7.66
C LYS A 32 -15.45 24.88 6.17
N GLN A 33 -15.23 26.09 5.64
CA GLN A 33 -15.02 26.28 4.21
C GLN A 33 -13.72 25.62 3.75
N GLN A 34 -12.61 25.79 4.49
CA GLN A 34 -11.33 25.15 4.19
C GLN A 34 -11.43 23.62 4.13
N GLN A 35 -12.16 23.00 5.06
CA GLN A 35 -12.38 21.55 5.07
C GLN A 35 -13.15 21.07 3.83
N LEU A 36 -14.18 21.82 3.41
CA LEU A 36 -14.97 21.49 2.21
C LEU A 36 -14.18 21.73 0.93
N ASP A 37 -13.41 22.81 0.87
CA ASP A 37 -12.57 23.17 -0.27
C ASP A 37 -11.46 22.13 -0.49
N LEU A 38 -10.81 21.65 0.59
CA LEU A 38 -9.81 20.58 0.53
C LEU A 38 -10.31 19.36 -0.28
N ILE A 39 -11.50 18.87 0.07
CA ILE A 39 -12.07 17.69 -0.59
C ILE A 39 -12.61 18.03 -1.98
N THR A 40 -13.22 19.21 -2.15
CA THR A 40 -13.76 19.65 -3.44
C THR A 40 -12.68 19.82 -4.49
N ASP A 41 -11.60 20.52 -4.14
CA ASP A 41 -10.49 20.81 -5.04
C ASP A 41 -9.72 19.53 -5.39
N PHE A 42 -9.55 18.62 -4.41
CA PHE A 42 -9.02 17.29 -4.65
C PHE A 42 -9.83 16.55 -5.72
N TYR A 43 -11.16 16.43 -5.58
CA TYR A 43 -11.97 15.70 -6.56
C TYR A 43 -12.02 16.39 -7.93
N ARG A 44 -11.98 17.73 -7.96
CA ARG A 44 -11.91 18.49 -9.21
C ARG A 44 -10.64 18.14 -9.98
N ASP A 45 -9.50 18.13 -9.30
CA ASP A 45 -8.18 17.81 -9.89
C ASP A 45 -8.03 16.31 -10.20
N HIS A 46 -8.53 15.43 -9.34
CA HIS A 46 -8.53 13.98 -9.51
C HIS A 46 -9.37 13.53 -10.73
N LEU A 47 -10.57 14.08 -10.88
CA LEU A 47 -11.45 13.75 -12.01
C LEU A 47 -10.98 14.36 -13.33
N ALA A 48 -10.21 15.45 -13.29
CA ALA A 48 -9.62 16.07 -14.48
C ALA A 48 -8.41 15.28 -15.05
N ARG A 49 -7.83 14.35 -14.29
CA ARG A 49 -6.62 13.59 -14.67
C ARG A 49 -6.85 12.08 -14.58
N PRO A 50 -7.53 11.47 -15.57
CA PRO A 50 -7.90 10.06 -15.50
C PRO A 50 -6.73 9.08 -15.40
N ASP A 51 -5.56 9.46 -15.91
CA ASP A 51 -4.39 8.57 -16.02
C ASP A 51 -3.47 8.61 -14.78
N SER A 52 -3.77 9.41 -13.75
CA SER A 52 -2.91 9.62 -12.57
C SER A 52 -3.71 9.56 -11.25
N ARG A 53 -4.31 8.39 -10.97
CA ARG A 53 -5.33 8.23 -9.90
C ARG A 53 -4.91 7.34 -8.72
N LEU A 54 -3.66 6.92 -8.64
CA LEU A 54 -3.23 5.98 -7.60
C LEU A 54 -3.04 6.67 -6.23
N ALA A 55 -3.51 6.04 -5.17
CA ALA A 55 -3.42 6.55 -3.80
C ALA A 55 -1.97 6.84 -3.37
N SER A 56 -1.05 5.96 -3.76
CA SER A 56 0.39 6.09 -3.48
C SER A 56 1.11 7.16 -4.30
N GLN A 57 0.44 7.80 -5.26
CA GLN A 57 1.04 8.80 -6.15
C GLN A 57 0.68 10.25 -5.78
N LEU A 58 -0.11 10.46 -4.72
CA LEU A 58 -0.39 11.81 -4.26
C LEU A 58 0.90 12.47 -3.77
N PRO A 59 1.20 13.72 -4.20
CA PRO A 59 2.40 14.40 -3.75
C PRO A 59 2.41 14.56 -2.21
N PRO A 60 3.56 14.35 -1.55
CA PRO A 60 3.65 14.54 -0.10
C PRO A 60 3.27 15.96 0.33
N GLY A 61 2.55 16.06 1.43
CA GLY A 61 2.06 17.29 2.05
C GLY A 61 0.81 17.89 1.40
N THR A 62 0.27 17.33 0.31
CA THR A 62 -0.82 17.97 -0.44
C THR A 62 -2.23 17.56 -0.03
N PHE A 63 -2.41 16.37 0.53
CA PHE A 63 -3.75 15.83 0.79
C PHE A 63 -3.84 15.07 2.12
N TYR A 64 -2.95 14.09 2.31
CA TYR A 64 -2.93 13.27 3.50
C TYR A 64 -2.24 13.96 4.68
N SER A 65 -2.58 13.53 5.90
CA SER A 65 -1.84 13.89 7.10
C SER A 65 -0.45 13.26 7.05
N LYS A 66 0.53 13.84 7.76
CA LYS A 66 1.90 13.27 7.83
C LYS A 66 1.89 11.81 8.29
N GLN A 67 0.96 11.46 9.18
CA GLN A 67 0.82 10.09 9.68
C GLN A 67 0.25 9.14 8.62
N LEU A 68 -0.78 9.56 7.89
CA LEU A 68 -1.35 8.74 6.82
C LEU A 68 -0.37 8.60 5.65
N GLU A 69 0.37 9.66 5.30
CA GLU A 69 1.44 9.60 4.30
C GLU A 69 2.50 8.57 4.68
N THR A 70 2.99 8.62 5.93
CA THR A 70 3.96 7.63 6.44
C THR A 70 3.41 6.21 6.33
N LEU A 71 2.11 6.01 6.55
CA LEU A 71 1.47 4.70 6.47
C LEU A 71 1.36 4.19 5.02
N VAL A 72 0.98 5.06 4.07
CA VAL A 72 0.93 4.76 2.64
C VAL A 72 2.33 4.49 2.08
N ASP A 73 3.33 5.28 2.48
CA ASP A 73 4.72 5.10 2.10
C ASP A 73 5.29 3.79 2.63
N ALA A 74 5.02 3.47 3.91
CA ALA A 74 5.44 2.21 4.50
C ALA A 74 4.84 1.02 3.76
N ASN A 75 3.57 1.10 3.37
CA ASN A 75 2.91 0.08 2.57
C ASN A 75 3.55 -0.09 1.19
N SER A 76 3.78 1.01 0.49
CA SER A 76 4.45 1.00 -0.82
C SER A 76 5.86 0.39 -0.73
N GLN A 77 6.61 0.72 0.32
CA GLN A 77 7.95 0.15 0.56
C GLN A 77 7.91 -1.34 0.92
N LEU A 78 6.98 -1.75 1.79
CA LEU A 78 6.79 -3.16 2.14
C LEU A 78 6.41 -3.97 0.91
N CYS A 79 5.50 -3.44 0.09
CA CYS A 79 5.11 -4.07 -1.15
C CYS A 79 6.31 -4.27 -2.08
N TYR A 80 7.05 -3.19 -2.37
CA TYR A 80 8.20 -3.22 -3.26
C TYR A 80 9.31 -4.18 -2.79
N SER A 81 9.55 -4.24 -1.47
CA SER A 81 10.69 -4.96 -0.92
C SER A 81 10.39 -6.39 -0.47
N LEU A 82 9.17 -6.67 0.00
CA LEU A 82 8.83 -7.91 0.70
C LEU A 82 7.67 -8.67 0.06
N SER A 83 6.97 -8.13 -0.95
CA SER A 83 5.92 -8.89 -1.62
C SER A 83 6.46 -10.22 -2.17
N ARG A 84 5.72 -11.30 -1.91
CA ARG A 84 6.10 -12.66 -2.27
C ARG A 84 5.34 -13.19 -3.47
N GLY A 85 4.23 -12.58 -3.89
CA GLY A 85 3.46 -12.95 -5.08
C GLY A 85 3.61 -12.00 -6.26
N ASP A 86 3.07 -12.39 -7.41
CA ASP A 86 2.96 -11.51 -8.60
C ASP A 86 1.66 -10.70 -8.63
N ASP A 87 0.85 -10.84 -7.59
CA ASP A 87 -0.33 -10.01 -7.43
C ASP A 87 0.09 -8.54 -7.35
N VAL A 88 -0.73 -7.69 -7.97
CA VAL A 88 -0.64 -6.25 -7.78
C VAL A 88 -0.74 -5.98 -6.28
N CYS A 89 0.12 -5.10 -5.80
CA CYS A 89 0.36 -4.92 -4.39
C CYS A 89 0.62 -3.44 -4.11
N GLY A 90 0.24 -3.01 -2.91
CA GLY A 90 0.19 -1.62 -2.55
C GLY A 90 -1.26 -1.16 -2.46
N TYR A 91 -1.54 -0.33 -1.47
CA TYR A 91 -2.86 0.19 -1.22
C TYR A 91 -3.34 1.05 -2.40
N GLY A 92 -4.49 0.69 -2.96
CA GLY A 92 -5.06 1.36 -4.13
C GLY A 92 -4.33 1.06 -5.44
N ALA A 93 -3.52 0.00 -5.51
CA ALA A 93 -2.85 -0.39 -6.76
C ALA A 93 -3.81 -1.04 -7.78
N ASP A 94 -4.85 -1.75 -7.32
CA ASP A 94 -5.87 -2.41 -8.17
C ASP A 94 -7.19 -1.64 -8.30
N VAL A 95 -7.36 -0.58 -7.51
CA VAL A 95 -8.63 0.14 -7.41
C VAL A 95 -8.37 1.62 -7.16
N ASP A 96 -9.15 2.49 -7.81
CA ASP A 96 -9.19 3.89 -7.42
C ASP A 96 -9.95 3.99 -6.08
N VAL A 97 -9.19 4.16 -4.99
CA VAL A 97 -9.74 4.23 -3.63
C VAL A 97 -10.60 5.47 -3.40
N PHE A 98 -10.38 6.54 -4.16
CA PHE A 98 -11.14 7.79 -4.06
C PHE A 98 -12.46 7.70 -4.83
N LEU A 99 -12.57 6.77 -5.79
CA LEU A 99 -13.82 6.46 -6.49
C LEU A 99 -14.47 5.15 -6.02
N GLN A 100 -13.77 4.37 -5.20
CA GLN A 100 -14.14 3.01 -4.78
C GLN A 100 -14.58 2.13 -5.97
N THR A 101 -13.77 2.12 -7.03
CA THR A 101 -14.06 1.33 -8.23
C THR A 101 -12.78 1.05 -9.01
N GLN A 102 -12.75 -0.09 -9.70
CA GLN A 102 -11.64 -0.43 -10.60
C GLN A 102 -11.79 0.28 -11.95
N GLU A 103 -13.04 0.49 -12.37
CA GLU A 103 -13.39 1.18 -13.61
C GLU A 103 -14.45 2.24 -13.32
N ALA A 104 -14.37 3.36 -14.01
CA ALA A 104 -15.36 4.42 -13.96
C ALA A 104 -15.84 4.74 -15.38
N SER A 105 -16.95 5.46 -15.51
CA SER A 105 -17.42 5.89 -16.83
C SER A 105 -16.30 6.63 -17.59
N PRO A 106 -16.05 6.30 -18.88
CA PRO A 106 -15.06 7.01 -19.71
C PRO A 106 -15.37 8.50 -19.87
N THR A 107 -16.60 8.89 -19.55
CA THR A 107 -17.08 10.27 -19.64
C THR A 107 -17.33 10.88 -18.27
N LEU A 108 -16.83 10.26 -17.20
CA LEU A 108 -16.88 10.79 -15.84
C LEU A 108 -16.02 12.05 -15.76
N ASP A 109 -16.63 13.14 -15.33
CA ASP A 109 -15.99 14.38 -14.94
C ASP A 109 -16.63 14.92 -13.66
N PHE A 110 -16.10 16.02 -13.12
CA PHE A 110 -16.57 16.60 -11.88
C PHE A 110 -18.07 16.98 -11.92
N ASP A 111 -18.54 17.57 -13.02
CA ASP A 111 -19.93 18.03 -13.14
C ASP A 111 -20.88 16.85 -13.33
N ARG A 112 -20.51 15.89 -14.16
CA ARG A 112 -21.31 14.69 -14.45
C ARG A 112 -21.39 13.75 -13.26
N SER A 113 -20.36 13.71 -12.41
CA SER A 113 -20.37 12.90 -11.19
C SER A 113 -21.44 13.32 -10.19
N SER A 114 -22.10 14.47 -10.39
CA SER A 114 -23.05 15.06 -9.44
C SER A 114 -22.43 15.22 -8.04
N PHE A 115 -21.15 15.58 -8.00
CA PHE A 115 -20.35 15.70 -6.78
C PHE A 115 -21.00 16.66 -5.78
N LYS A 116 -21.10 16.21 -4.53
CA LYS A 116 -21.55 17.00 -3.39
C LYS A 116 -20.63 16.74 -2.21
N VAL A 117 -20.36 17.78 -1.45
CA VAL A 117 -19.58 17.70 -0.23
C VAL A 117 -20.33 18.38 0.91
N SER A 118 -20.28 17.81 2.11
CA SER A 118 -20.89 18.40 3.30
C SER A 118 -20.12 18.05 4.57
N ARG A 119 -20.16 18.95 5.55
CA ARG A 119 -19.57 18.70 6.87
C ARG A 119 -20.57 17.92 7.71
N VAL A 120 -20.20 16.73 8.14
CA VAL A 120 -21.05 15.81 8.93
C VAL A 120 -20.56 15.63 10.37
N GLY A 121 -19.39 16.19 10.70
CA GLY A 121 -18.84 16.25 12.05
C GLY A 121 -17.86 17.40 12.20
N GLU A 122 -17.30 17.58 13.39
CA GLU A 122 -16.31 18.65 13.63
C GLU A 122 -15.11 18.52 12.68
N ASN A 123 -14.60 17.30 12.53
CA ASN A 123 -13.46 16.99 11.68
C ASN A 123 -13.81 15.94 10.62
N ILE A 124 -15.07 15.92 10.16
CA ILE A 124 -15.53 14.92 9.20
C ILE A 124 -16.28 15.62 8.06
N VAL A 125 -15.78 15.38 6.85
CA VAL A 125 -16.39 15.83 5.60
C VAL A 125 -16.86 14.60 4.82
N GLU A 126 -18.10 14.61 4.37
CA GLU A 126 -18.68 13.56 3.54
C GLU A 126 -18.75 14.04 2.09
N ALA A 127 -18.16 13.26 1.19
CA ALA A 127 -18.31 13.41 -0.25
C ALA A 127 -19.28 12.35 -0.78
N SER A 128 -20.17 12.78 -1.68
CA SER A 128 -21.07 11.89 -2.41
C SER A 128 -21.05 12.22 -3.90
N PHE A 129 -20.96 11.20 -4.74
CA PHE A 129 -20.83 11.33 -6.20
C PHE A 129 -21.27 10.03 -6.87
N ASN A 130 -21.45 10.03 -8.20
CA ASN A 130 -21.80 8.86 -8.98
C ASN A 130 -20.70 8.57 -10.01
N VAL A 131 -20.16 7.35 -10.02
CA VAL A 131 -19.06 6.94 -10.92
C VAL A 131 -19.52 6.45 -12.30
N TYR A 132 -20.81 6.15 -12.46
CA TYR A 132 -21.47 5.90 -13.75
C TYR A 132 -22.81 6.66 -13.83
N PRO A 133 -22.77 7.98 -14.06
CA PRO A 133 -23.97 8.84 -13.97
C PRO A 133 -25.12 8.39 -14.89
N ASP A 134 -24.79 7.77 -16.03
CA ASP A 134 -25.76 7.33 -17.04
C ASP A 134 -26.43 5.98 -16.67
N MET A 135 -25.96 5.31 -15.63
CA MET A 135 -26.41 3.96 -15.22
C MET A 135 -27.24 3.97 -13.93
N GLY A 136 -27.57 5.15 -13.41
CA GLY A 136 -28.43 5.34 -12.23
C GLY A 136 -27.69 5.25 -10.88
N THR A 137 -28.47 5.27 -9.79
CA THR A 137 -27.98 5.46 -8.41
C THR A 137 -27.26 4.25 -7.81
N ALA A 138 -27.27 3.09 -8.47
CA ALA A 138 -26.49 1.92 -8.02
C ALA A 138 -24.98 2.19 -8.01
N TYR A 139 -24.54 3.23 -8.73
CA TYR A 139 -23.16 3.67 -8.84
C TYR A 139 -22.87 4.91 -8.00
N ASP A 140 -23.79 5.30 -7.12
CA ASP A 140 -23.52 6.31 -6.12
C ASP A 140 -22.43 5.79 -5.16
N ARG A 141 -21.59 6.71 -4.72
CA ARG A 141 -20.50 6.50 -3.77
C ARG A 141 -20.61 7.53 -2.68
N GLN A 142 -20.19 7.14 -1.49
CA GLN A 142 -20.16 7.99 -0.32
C GLN A 142 -18.89 7.66 0.45
N ILE A 143 -18.06 8.68 0.66
CA ILE A 143 -16.79 8.55 1.39
C ILE A 143 -16.75 9.65 2.45
N ARG A 144 -16.44 9.29 3.69
CA ARG A 144 -16.23 10.25 4.77
C ARG A 144 -14.75 10.42 5.03
N TYR A 145 -14.28 11.64 4.91
CA TYR A 145 -12.91 12.06 5.18
C TYR A 145 -12.81 12.54 6.62
N VAL A 146 -12.00 11.85 7.42
CA VAL A 146 -11.59 12.30 8.75
C VAL A 146 -10.41 13.24 8.58
N LEU A 147 -10.54 14.45 9.09
CA LEU A 147 -9.58 15.52 8.90
C LEU A 147 -8.80 15.83 10.18
N VAL A 148 -7.57 16.30 10.03
CA VAL A 148 -6.74 16.83 11.11
C VAL A 148 -6.18 18.17 10.68
N GLU A 149 -6.10 19.13 11.61
CA GLU A 149 -5.44 20.41 11.38
C GLU A 149 -3.93 20.23 11.65
N GLU A 150 -3.10 20.47 10.65
CA GLU A 150 -1.64 20.54 10.77
C GLU A 150 -1.15 21.98 10.54
N ASP A 151 0.14 22.24 10.76
CA ASP A 151 0.74 23.59 10.62
C ASP A 151 0.46 24.23 9.25
N ASP A 152 0.35 23.42 8.20
CA ASP A 152 0.10 23.83 6.81
C ASP A 152 -1.38 23.69 6.39
N GLY A 153 -2.30 23.57 7.37
CA GLY A 153 -3.75 23.51 7.18
C GLY A 153 -4.36 22.11 7.36
N TRP A 154 -5.64 21.98 6.99
CA TRP A 154 -6.38 20.73 7.09
C TRP A 154 -5.80 19.64 6.17
N ARG A 155 -5.76 18.40 6.66
CA ARG A 155 -5.30 17.20 5.95
C ARG A 155 -6.22 16.02 6.23
N VAL A 156 -6.28 15.07 5.31
CA VAL A 156 -7.01 13.81 5.46
C VAL A 156 -6.19 12.82 6.28
N ASP A 157 -6.69 12.42 7.45
CA ASP A 157 -6.04 11.44 8.30
C ASP A 157 -6.62 10.03 8.14
N ASP A 158 -7.88 9.91 7.71
CA ASP A 158 -8.52 8.64 7.36
C ASP A 158 -9.67 8.82 6.37
N MET A 159 -10.02 7.75 5.67
CA MET A 159 -11.19 7.65 4.79
C MET A 159 -12.08 6.51 5.29
N LEU A 160 -13.33 6.82 5.61
CA LEU A 160 -14.33 5.86 6.07
C LEU A 160 -15.31 5.57 4.94
N PHE A 161 -15.50 4.28 4.68
CA PHE A 161 -16.33 3.77 3.60
C PHE A 161 -17.69 3.30 4.12
N SER A 162 -18.68 3.22 3.23
CA SER A 162 -20.08 2.90 3.59
C SER A 162 -20.27 1.51 4.20
N ASP A 163 -19.36 0.59 3.93
CA ASP A 163 -19.34 -0.77 4.48
C ASP A 163 -18.61 -0.87 5.83
N GLY A 164 -18.21 0.26 6.41
CA GLY A 164 -17.55 0.34 7.71
C GLY A 164 -16.03 0.14 7.67
N ARG A 165 -15.43 0.01 6.48
CA ARG A 165 -13.98 -0.04 6.31
C ARG A 165 -13.35 1.35 6.49
N SER A 166 -12.09 1.35 6.89
CA SER A 166 -11.22 2.52 7.07
C SER A 166 -9.96 2.34 6.23
N MET A 167 -9.54 3.37 5.51
CA MET A 167 -8.30 3.35 4.74
C MET A 167 -7.09 3.02 5.63
N ARG A 168 -6.98 3.63 6.82
CA ARG A 168 -5.88 3.31 7.76
C ARG A 168 -5.89 1.84 8.15
N GLN A 169 -7.06 1.30 8.44
CA GLN A 169 -7.21 -0.10 8.83
C GLN A 169 -6.84 -1.05 7.68
N GLU A 170 -7.30 -0.75 6.47
CA GLU A 170 -6.99 -1.54 5.28
C GLU A 170 -5.48 -1.55 4.99
N ILE A 171 -4.82 -0.38 5.02
CA ILE A 171 -3.37 -0.31 4.81
C ILE A 171 -2.61 -1.10 5.88
N GLN A 172 -3.03 -0.99 7.14
CA GLN A 172 -2.40 -1.73 8.23
C GLN A 172 -2.57 -3.25 8.04
N GLN A 173 -3.77 -3.70 7.66
CA GLN A 173 -4.04 -5.11 7.37
C GLN A 173 -3.21 -5.61 6.19
N GLU A 174 -3.06 -4.82 5.14
CA GLU A 174 -2.22 -5.17 3.99
C GLU A 174 -0.74 -5.26 4.40
N ASN A 175 -0.25 -4.30 5.20
CA ASN A 175 1.12 -4.34 5.75
C ASN A 175 1.36 -5.61 6.57
N ASP A 176 0.43 -5.95 7.45
CA ASP A 176 0.50 -7.14 8.29
C ASP A 176 0.45 -8.42 7.44
N ALA A 177 -0.36 -8.46 6.39
CA ALA A 177 -0.43 -9.57 5.45
C ALA A 177 0.87 -9.73 4.64
N ILE A 178 1.46 -8.63 4.17
CA ILE A 178 2.77 -8.66 3.48
C ILE A 178 3.85 -9.19 4.44
N LEU A 179 3.93 -8.66 5.66
CA LEU A 179 4.91 -9.09 6.66
C LEU A 179 4.71 -10.56 7.08
N SER A 180 3.46 -11.00 7.23
CA SER A 180 3.11 -12.38 7.57
C SER A 180 3.60 -13.35 6.49
N ARG A 181 3.25 -13.09 5.21
CA ARG A 181 3.71 -13.87 4.06
C ARG A 181 5.24 -13.88 3.93
N ALA A 182 5.87 -12.73 4.10
CA ALA A 182 7.32 -12.61 4.04
C ALA A 182 8.04 -13.43 5.15
N ARG A 183 7.41 -13.62 6.31
CA ARG A 183 7.87 -14.45 7.43
C ARG A 183 7.55 -15.93 7.29
N ASP A 184 6.66 -16.29 6.38
CA ASP A 184 6.30 -17.68 6.10
C ASP A 184 7.29 -18.28 5.08
N LEU A 185 8.05 -19.28 5.54
CA LEU A 185 9.01 -19.96 4.67
C LEU A 185 8.31 -20.80 3.61
N GLY A 186 7.17 -21.41 3.93
CA GLY A 186 6.39 -22.22 2.99
C GLY A 186 5.85 -21.37 1.84
N ASP A 187 5.30 -20.19 2.15
CA ASP A 187 4.84 -19.21 1.15
C ASP A 187 6.01 -18.74 0.28
N THR A 188 7.12 -18.30 0.91
CA THR A 188 8.30 -17.83 0.18
C THR A 188 8.89 -18.91 -0.73
N ALA A 189 9.09 -20.14 -0.21
CA ALA A 189 9.63 -21.25 -0.99
C ALA A 189 8.66 -21.73 -2.06
N GLY A 190 7.34 -21.69 -1.79
CA GLY A 190 6.30 -21.99 -2.75
C GLY A 190 6.35 -21.09 -3.97
N TRP A 191 6.52 -19.78 -3.80
CA TRP A 191 6.70 -18.85 -4.91
C TRP A 191 8.01 -19.07 -5.68
N VAL A 192 9.12 -19.32 -4.98
CA VAL A 192 10.38 -19.67 -5.65
C VAL A 192 10.22 -20.93 -6.49
N PHE A 193 9.57 -21.97 -5.96
CA PHE A 193 9.35 -23.23 -6.68
C PHE A 193 8.37 -23.07 -7.84
N ASN A 194 7.36 -22.20 -7.69
CA ASN A 194 6.45 -21.84 -8.78
C ASN A 194 7.21 -21.22 -9.96
N TYR A 195 8.10 -20.25 -9.70
CA TYR A 195 8.90 -19.63 -10.75
C TYR A 195 9.94 -20.56 -11.35
N LEU A 196 10.58 -21.41 -10.54
CA LEU A 196 11.47 -22.45 -11.06
C LEU A 196 10.70 -23.49 -11.90
N GLY A 197 9.40 -23.69 -11.65
CA GLY A 197 8.55 -24.59 -12.45
C GLY A 197 8.11 -24.01 -13.79
N ASN A 198 8.40 -22.74 -14.09
CA ASN A 198 8.01 -22.07 -15.32
C ASN A 198 9.21 -21.33 -15.95
N GLU A 199 9.73 -21.85 -17.07
CA GLU A 199 10.91 -21.29 -17.77
C GLU A 199 10.76 -19.80 -18.09
N GLU A 200 9.55 -19.32 -18.40
CA GLU A 200 9.28 -17.91 -18.71
C GLU A 200 9.34 -16.98 -17.49
N MET A 201 9.42 -17.52 -16.27
CA MET A 201 9.40 -16.78 -15.01
C MET A 201 10.68 -16.94 -14.18
N LEU A 202 11.71 -17.60 -14.72
CA LEU A 202 12.94 -17.92 -14.00
C LEU A 202 13.68 -16.66 -13.50
N ASP A 203 13.62 -15.57 -14.25
CA ASP A 203 14.16 -14.27 -13.86
C ASP A 203 13.43 -13.69 -12.63
N ARG A 204 12.15 -14.03 -12.42
CA ARG A 204 11.37 -13.61 -11.24
C ARG A 204 11.87 -14.28 -9.96
N ALA A 205 12.41 -15.51 -10.03
CA ALA A 205 12.99 -16.20 -8.88
C ALA A 205 14.17 -15.42 -8.26
N VAL A 206 14.89 -14.64 -9.09
CA VAL A 206 16.01 -13.79 -8.65
C VAL A 206 15.59 -12.80 -7.55
N ARG A 207 14.32 -12.39 -7.51
CA ARG A 207 13.83 -11.43 -6.50
C ARG A 207 13.87 -11.96 -5.06
N PHE A 208 13.93 -13.28 -4.86
CA PHE A 208 14.02 -13.88 -3.52
C PHE A 208 15.46 -14.16 -3.10
N ILE A 209 16.44 -13.83 -3.94
CA ILE A 209 17.84 -14.15 -3.70
C ILE A 209 18.51 -13.02 -2.91
N ALA A 210 19.14 -13.38 -1.79
CA ALA A 210 20.02 -12.50 -1.06
C ALA A 210 21.38 -12.45 -1.77
N PHE A 211 21.72 -11.28 -2.33
CA PHE A 211 23.01 -11.08 -2.99
C PHE A 211 24.09 -10.53 -2.04
N PRO A 212 25.35 -11.00 -2.15
CA PRO A 212 25.79 -12.09 -3.01
C PRO A 212 25.31 -13.47 -2.51
N VAL A 213 24.84 -14.32 -3.43
CA VAL A 213 24.34 -15.67 -3.10
C VAL A 213 25.46 -16.69 -3.23
N LYS A 214 25.51 -17.69 -2.34
CA LYS A 214 26.48 -18.78 -2.45
C LYS A 214 25.94 -19.88 -3.35
N VAL A 215 26.57 -20.18 -4.47
CA VAL A 215 26.18 -21.28 -5.36
C VAL A 215 27.26 -22.35 -5.34
N CYS A 216 26.88 -23.58 -5.00
CA CYS A 216 27.74 -24.75 -5.01
C CYS A 216 27.37 -25.66 -6.18
N ASP A 217 28.36 -26.01 -7.01
CA ASP A 217 28.18 -26.93 -8.12
C ASP A 217 27.98 -28.38 -7.66
N GLN A 218 27.72 -29.28 -8.61
CA GLN A 218 27.56 -30.72 -8.37
C GLN A 218 28.79 -31.43 -7.76
N TYR A 219 29.96 -30.78 -7.78
CA TYR A 219 31.20 -31.30 -7.18
C TYR A 219 31.50 -30.71 -5.80
N GLY A 220 30.70 -29.72 -5.37
CA GLY A 220 30.80 -29.07 -4.07
C GLY A 220 31.71 -27.85 -4.04
N ALA A 221 32.20 -27.39 -5.19
CA ALA A 221 32.89 -26.11 -5.28
C ALA A 221 31.86 -24.99 -5.20
N CYS A 222 32.06 -24.05 -4.28
CA CYS A 222 31.12 -22.96 -4.05
C CYS A 222 31.72 -21.60 -4.42
N ALA A 223 30.92 -20.75 -5.07
CA ALA A 223 31.28 -19.37 -5.38
C ALA A 223 30.18 -18.41 -4.89
N ALA A 224 30.58 -17.21 -4.47
CA ALA A 224 29.66 -16.11 -4.24
C ALA A 224 29.32 -15.45 -5.59
N MET A 225 28.04 -15.41 -5.94
CA MET A 225 27.54 -14.87 -7.21
C MET A 225 26.78 -13.57 -6.99
N LYS A 226 26.95 -12.62 -7.91
CA LYS A 226 26.17 -11.39 -7.98
C LYS A 226 24.91 -11.63 -8.83
N ARG A 227 24.00 -10.66 -8.82
CA ARG A 227 22.72 -10.73 -9.54
C ARG A 227 22.90 -10.92 -11.06
N ASP A 228 23.92 -10.30 -11.62
CA ASP A 228 24.26 -10.30 -13.05
C ASP A 228 25.25 -11.39 -13.45
N ASP A 229 25.61 -12.31 -12.53
CA ASP A 229 26.53 -13.40 -12.84
C ASP A 229 25.82 -14.44 -13.73
N PRO A 230 26.29 -14.70 -14.96
CA PRO A 230 25.63 -15.64 -15.88
C PRO A 230 25.56 -17.07 -15.34
N ARG A 231 26.45 -17.43 -14.41
CA ARG A 231 26.45 -18.75 -13.76
C ARG A 231 25.26 -18.93 -12.81
N LEU A 232 24.66 -17.82 -12.35
CA LEU A 232 23.46 -17.87 -11.51
C LEU A 232 22.27 -18.38 -12.31
N LEU A 233 22.07 -17.87 -13.54
CA LEU A 233 20.99 -18.32 -14.42
C LEU A 233 21.13 -19.81 -14.73
N GLN A 234 22.35 -20.27 -15.05
CA GLN A 234 22.61 -21.71 -15.26
C GLN A 234 22.27 -22.56 -14.03
N ALA A 235 22.52 -22.05 -12.83
CA ALA A 235 22.16 -22.76 -11.59
C ALA A 235 20.64 -22.78 -11.38
N LEU A 236 19.93 -21.70 -11.72
CA LEU A 236 18.47 -21.64 -11.67
C LEU A 236 17.83 -22.57 -12.72
N ASP A 237 18.39 -22.64 -13.94
CA ASP A 237 17.94 -23.56 -14.99
C ASP A 237 18.07 -25.02 -14.53
N ALA A 238 19.21 -25.38 -13.91
CA ALA A 238 19.40 -26.72 -13.36
C ALA A 238 18.40 -27.05 -12.22
N LEU A 239 18.01 -26.05 -11.43
CA LEU A 239 16.96 -26.21 -10.42
C LEU A 239 15.59 -26.39 -11.09
N ALA A 240 15.29 -25.65 -12.15
CA ALA A 240 14.04 -25.76 -12.91
C ALA A 240 13.89 -27.15 -13.55
N ASP A 241 14.94 -27.64 -14.22
CA ASP A 241 15.00 -28.97 -14.86
C ASP A 241 14.75 -30.11 -13.86
N SER A 242 15.13 -29.91 -12.60
CA SER A 242 14.92 -30.90 -11.54
C SER A 242 13.45 -31.11 -11.16
N LYS A 243 12.54 -30.25 -11.65
CA LYS A 243 11.11 -30.23 -11.34
C LYS A 243 10.86 -30.21 -9.83
N PRO A 244 11.06 -29.05 -9.18
CA PRO A 244 11.03 -28.95 -7.72
C PRO A 244 9.72 -29.51 -7.14
N ASP A 245 9.86 -30.48 -6.25
CA ASP A 245 8.74 -31.11 -5.56
C ASP A 245 8.11 -30.13 -4.56
N THR A 246 6.84 -29.79 -4.72
CA THR A 246 6.14 -28.90 -3.78
C THR A 246 5.66 -29.62 -2.53
N SER A 247 5.69 -30.96 -2.50
CA SER A 247 5.27 -31.75 -1.33
C SER A 247 6.25 -31.66 -0.15
N ILE A 248 7.49 -31.21 -0.39
CA ILE A 248 8.51 -31.01 0.64
C ILE A 248 8.50 -29.59 1.25
N LEU A 249 7.57 -28.73 0.82
CA LEU A 249 7.48 -27.38 1.36
C LEU A 249 7.02 -27.42 2.83
N PRO A 250 7.63 -26.62 3.73
CA PRO A 250 7.14 -26.46 5.09
C PRO A 250 5.68 -25.98 5.11
N LYS A 251 4.88 -26.47 6.05
CA LYS A 251 3.52 -25.95 6.25
C LYS A 251 3.57 -24.60 6.96
N PRO A 252 2.51 -23.79 6.85
CA PRO A 252 2.42 -22.54 7.59
C PRO A 252 2.63 -22.74 9.08
N GLY A 253 3.59 -22.00 9.65
CA GLY A 253 3.95 -22.09 11.07
C GLY A 253 4.95 -23.19 11.46
N ASP A 254 5.36 -24.09 10.56
CA ASP A 254 6.34 -25.14 10.87
C ASP A 254 7.73 -24.57 11.22
N VAL A 255 8.05 -23.42 10.62
CA VAL A 255 9.34 -22.76 10.79
C VAL A 255 9.16 -21.40 11.42
N GLN A 256 9.57 -21.27 12.68
CA GLN A 256 9.64 -19.98 13.34
C GLN A 256 10.70 -19.09 12.68
N ALA A 257 10.32 -17.89 12.27
CA ALA A 257 11.22 -16.87 11.74
C ALA A 257 12.07 -16.23 12.84
N SER A 258 13.39 -16.21 12.67
CA SER A 258 14.34 -15.56 13.57
C SER A 258 15.57 -15.12 12.80
N ASP A 259 16.06 -13.90 13.02
CA ASP A 259 17.17 -13.34 12.24
C ASP A 259 18.40 -14.26 12.23
N GLY A 260 18.97 -14.47 11.05
CA GLY A 260 20.11 -15.34 10.79
C GLY A 260 19.79 -16.84 10.76
N LYS A 261 18.53 -17.26 11.00
CA LYS A 261 18.14 -18.67 10.91
C LYS A 261 18.20 -19.13 9.47
N VAL A 262 18.81 -20.30 9.27
CA VAL A 262 18.95 -20.96 7.97
C VAL A 262 18.12 -22.23 7.96
N VAL A 263 17.32 -22.42 6.89
CA VAL A 263 16.55 -23.64 6.66
C VAL A 263 16.76 -24.10 5.23
N SER A 264 17.08 -25.37 5.07
CA SER A 264 17.25 -26.01 3.77
C SER A 264 15.92 -26.57 3.27
N VAL A 265 15.54 -26.22 2.05
CA VAL A 265 14.42 -26.82 1.31
C VAL A 265 14.95 -27.25 -0.04
N SER A 266 15.07 -28.57 -0.26
CA SER A 266 15.77 -29.13 -1.43
C SER A 266 17.21 -28.59 -1.56
N ALA A 267 17.59 -28.15 -2.75
CA ALA A 267 18.86 -27.53 -3.07
C ALA A 267 19.00 -26.06 -2.61
N LEU A 268 17.99 -25.48 -1.95
CA LEU A 268 18.01 -24.08 -1.52
C LEU A 268 18.19 -23.97 -0.01
N ASP A 269 19.10 -23.11 0.45
CA ASP A 269 19.12 -22.65 1.84
C ASP A 269 18.50 -21.25 1.92
N PHE A 270 17.44 -21.15 2.71
CA PHE A 270 16.76 -19.91 3.02
C PHE A 270 17.29 -19.34 4.33
N THR A 271 17.74 -18.09 4.33
CA THR A 271 18.10 -17.35 5.54
C THR A 271 17.04 -16.31 5.85
N PHE A 272 16.55 -16.28 7.08
CA PHE A 272 15.67 -15.21 7.54
C PHE A 272 16.51 -13.98 7.89
N GLN A 273 16.27 -12.88 7.19
CA GLN A 273 16.93 -11.59 7.41
C GLN A 273 16.07 -10.45 6.89
N ASN A 274 16.24 -9.25 7.44
CA ASN A 274 15.50 -8.06 7.03
C ASN A 274 13.97 -8.29 7.00
N ARG A 275 13.46 -9.02 8.00
CA ARG A 275 12.04 -9.37 8.19
C ARG A 275 11.48 -10.42 7.22
N ALA A 276 12.31 -11.11 6.43
CA ALA A 276 11.80 -12.09 5.47
C ALA A 276 12.77 -13.24 5.17
N TRP A 277 12.27 -14.31 4.54
CA TRP A 277 13.09 -15.42 4.05
C TRP A 277 13.73 -15.11 2.70
N TRP A 278 15.02 -15.40 2.55
CA TRP A 278 15.77 -15.17 1.31
C TRP A 278 16.60 -16.38 0.95
N VAL A 279 16.67 -16.72 -0.34
CA VAL A 279 17.60 -17.72 -0.86
C VAL A 279 19.01 -17.17 -0.69
N SER A 280 19.77 -17.80 0.20
CA SER A 280 21.13 -17.40 0.59
C SER A 280 22.19 -18.35 0.03
N ARG A 281 21.79 -19.59 -0.27
CA ARG A 281 22.64 -20.57 -0.95
C ARG A 281 21.84 -21.49 -1.86
N ILE A 282 22.46 -21.86 -2.97
CA ILE A 282 22.03 -22.90 -3.90
C ILE A 282 23.09 -24.01 -3.85
N ASP A 283 22.71 -25.25 -3.55
CA ASP A 283 23.60 -26.42 -3.47
C ASP A 283 23.12 -27.52 -4.41
N LEU A 284 23.67 -27.52 -5.63
CA LEU A 284 23.23 -28.41 -6.72
C LEU A 284 23.52 -29.89 -6.45
N ARG A 285 24.37 -30.22 -5.47
CA ARG A 285 24.60 -31.61 -5.02
C ARG A 285 23.38 -32.27 -4.39
N ARG A 286 22.43 -31.46 -3.93
CA ARG A 286 21.19 -31.94 -3.30
C ARG A 286 20.09 -32.21 -4.32
N LEU A 287 20.32 -31.87 -5.58
CA LEU A 287 19.40 -32.25 -6.64
C LEU A 287 19.44 -33.77 -6.84
N PRO A 288 18.31 -34.38 -7.22
CA PRO A 288 18.32 -35.75 -7.71
C PRO A 288 19.33 -35.87 -8.85
N PRO A 289 19.97 -37.04 -9.06
CA PRO A 289 20.78 -37.25 -10.25
C PRO A 289 19.89 -36.98 -11.47
N LEU A 290 20.24 -35.97 -12.27
CA LEU A 290 19.61 -35.77 -13.57
C LEU A 290 19.80 -37.07 -14.34
N LEU A 291 18.70 -37.78 -14.62
CA LEU A 291 18.74 -38.91 -15.53
C LEU A 291 19.35 -38.37 -16.83
N ALA A 292 20.51 -38.92 -17.21
CA ALA A 292 21.22 -38.54 -18.42
C ALA A 292 20.23 -38.41 -19.60
N PRO A 293 20.45 -37.47 -20.53
CA PRO A 293 19.60 -37.35 -21.70
C PRO A 293 19.49 -38.73 -22.35
N ARG A 294 18.25 -39.19 -22.59
CA ARG A 294 18.04 -40.32 -23.49
C ARG A 294 18.59 -39.88 -24.84
N HIS A 295 19.82 -40.30 -25.13
CA HIS A 295 20.23 -40.44 -26.52
C HIS A 295 19.27 -41.45 -27.15
N GLU A 296 18.61 -41.02 -28.22
CA GLU A 296 17.89 -41.90 -29.15
C GLU A 296 18.75 -43.09 -29.58
#